data_AF-A0A9Q5C8U7-F1
#
_entry.id   AF-A0A9Q5C8U7-F1
#
_cell.length_a   1.000
_cell.length_b   1.000
_cell.length_c   1.000
_cell.angle_alpha   90.00
_cell.angle_beta   90.00
_cell.angle_gamma   90.00
#
_symmetry.space_group_name_H-M   'P 1'
#
loop_
_entity.id
_entity.type
_entity.pdbx_description
1 polymer ?
#
loop_
_entity_poly.entity_id
_entity_poly.type
_entity_poly.pdbx_seq_one_letter_code
_entity_poly.pdbx_strand_id
1 'polypeptide(L)' 'MDYETKLLEEKQAGMKEGMREATIVGLKKMIVVLKNLKNPYDQILHQLELSYGDQFTKKELEDFIKQA' A
#
# COMPACT_ATOMS: atom_id res chain seq x y z
N MET A 1 23.82 -14.83 19.09
CA MET A 1 23.02 -13.60 18.93
C MET A 1 22.37 -13.32 20.26
N ASP A 2 22.53 -12.11 20.76
CA ASP A 2 21.99 -11.70 22.06
C ASP A 2 20.46 -11.66 22.01
N TYR A 3 19.78 -12.03 23.10
CA TYR A 3 18.31 -12.07 23.18
C TYR A 3 17.71 -10.69 22.89
N GLU A 4 18.39 -9.62 23.30
CA GLU A 4 17.97 -8.25 23.05
C GLU A 4 17.97 -7.91 21.55
N THR A 5 18.92 -8.43 20.77
CA THR A 5 18.98 -8.21 19.31
C THR A 5 17.78 -8.84 18.62
N LYS A 6 17.42 -10.07 19.00
CA LYS A 6 16.28 -10.79 18.40
C LYS A 6 14.94 -10.10 18.70
N LEU A 7 14.75 -9.62 19.93
CA LEU A 7 13.53 -8.91 20.32
C LEU A 7 13.39 -7.57 19.56
N LEU A 8 14.51 -6.88 19.31
CA LEU A 8 14.52 -5.64 18.54
C LEU A 8 14.15 -5.89 17.06
N GLU A 9 14.67 -6.96 16.46
CA GLU A 9 14.33 -7.36 15.09
C GLU A 9 12.84 -7.69 14.94
N GLU A 10 12.28 -8.46 15.87
CA GLU A 10 10.85 -8.82 15.89
C GLU A 10 9.96 -7.56 16.03
N LYS A 11 10.33 -6.63 16.91
CA LYS A 11 9.61 -5.36 17.07
C LYS A 11 9.68 -4.50 15.81
N GLN A 12 10.84 -4.43 15.15
CA GLN A 12 11.00 -3.70 13.90
C GLN A 12 10.21 -4.34 12.76
N ALA A 13 10.17 -5.68 12.68
CA ALA A 13 9.36 -6.39 11.70
C ALA A 13 7.88 -6.08 11.89
N GLY A 14 7.35 -6.18 13.12
CA GLY A 14 5.96 -5.85 13.41
C GLY A 14 5.58 -4.40 13.11
N MET A 15 6.49 -3.44 13.36
CA MET A 15 6.28 -2.04 12.98
C MET A 15 6.23 -1.85 11.45
N LYS A 16 7.12 -2.51 10.70
CA LYS A 16 7.12 -2.44 9.24
C LYS A 16 5.85 -3.06 8.64
N GLU A 17 5.39 -4.16 9.20
CA GLU A 17 4.15 -4.83 8.78
C GLU A 17 2.93 -3.93 9.05
N GLY A 18 2.82 -3.37 10.26
CA GLY A 18 1.73 -2.43 10.59
C GLY A 18 1.72 -1.17 9.73
N MET A 19 2.90 -0.63 9.39
CA MET A 19 3.00 0.49 8.43
C MET A 19 2.51 0.08 7.04
N ARG A 20 2.92 -1.09 6.55
CA ARG A 20 2.50 -1.60 5.24
C ARG A 20 0.99 -1.80 5.18
N GLU A 21 0.38 -2.36 6.22
CA GLU A 21 -1.08 -2.53 6.31
C GLU A 21 -1.82 -1.19 6.32
N ALA A 22 -1.36 -0.22 7.11
CA ALA A 22 -1.95 1.11 7.14
C ALA A 22 -1.90 1.79 5.76
N THR A 23 -0.79 1.64 5.04
CA THR A 23 -0.65 2.09 3.66
C THR A 23 -1.65 1.42 2.73
N ILE A 24 -1.81 0.09 2.80
CA ILE A 24 -2.79 -0.65 1.98
C ILE A 24 -4.22 -0.14 2.24
N VAL A 25 -4.57 0.12 3.50
CA VAL A 25 -5.88 0.68 3.86
C VAL A 25 -6.08 2.07 3.24
N GLY A 26 -5.07 2.93 3.29
CA GLY A 26 -5.09 4.26 2.65
C GLY A 26 -5.27 4.16 1.13
N LEU A 27 -4.52 3.27 0.49
CA LEU A 27 -4.60 2.99 -0.94
C LEU A 27 -5.99 2.53 -1.35
N LYS A 28 -6.59 1.57 -0.63
CA LYS A 28 -7.94 1.07 -0.94
C LYS A 28 -9.00 2.17 -0.83
N LYS A 29 -8.92 3.02 0.20
CA LYS A 29 -9.83 4.17 0.35
C LYS A 29 -9.70 5.15 -0.83
N MET A 30 -8.47 5.42 -1.27
CA MET A 30 -8.22 6.29 -2.42
C MET A 30 -8.83 5.73 -3.70
N ILE A 31 -8.68 4.43 -3.96
CA ILE A 31 -9.28 3.77 -5.13
C ILE A 31 -10.81 3.91 -5.10
N VAL A 32 -11.44 3.64 -3.96
CA VAL A 32 -12.90 3.77 -3.81
C VAL A 32 -13.37 5.20 -4.11
N VAL A 33 -12.67 6.21 -3.58
CA VAL A 33 -13.00 7.62 -3.85
C VAL A 33 -12.88 7.93 -5.34
N LEU A 34 -11.77 7.55 -5.98
CA LEU A 34 -11.55 7.82 -7.41
C LEU A 34 -12.56 7.08 -8.31
N LYS A 35 -12.94 5.84 -7.97
CA LYS A 35 -14.01 5.11 -8.65
C LYS A 35 -15.36 5.80 -8.51
N ASN A 36 -15.69 6.29 -7.31
CA ASN A 36 -16.95 7.02 -7.06
C ASN A 36 -17.02 8.34 -7.83
N LEU A 37 -15.87 8.98 -8.07
CA LEU A 37 -15.74 10.17 -8.92
C LEU A 37 -15.76 9.84 -10.42
N LYS A 38 -15.91 8.57 -10.79
CA LYS A 38 -15.92 8.06 -12.17
C LYS A 38 -14.62 8.37 -12.93
N ASN A 39 -13.49 8.46 -12.23
CA ASN A 39 -12.19 8.58 -12.88
C ASN A 39 -11.94 7.32 -13.75
N PRO A 40 -11.44 7.49 -14.99
CA PRO A 40 -11.07 6.36 -15.83
C PRO A 40 -9.90 5.59 -15.22
N TYR A 41 -9.85 4.29 -15.51
CA TYR A 41 -8.84 3.37 -14.98
C TYR A 41 -7.40 3.91 -15.09
N ASP A 42 -7.02 4.44 -16.26
CA ASP A 42 -5.67 4.95 -16.49
C ASP A 42 -5.32 6.14 -15.57
N GLN A 43 -6.29 7.00 -15.25
CA GLN A 43 -6.08 8.09 -14.31
C GLN A 43 -5.96 7.58 -12.87
N ILE A 44 -6.75 6.58 -12.49
CA ILE A 44 -6.63 5.94 -11.18
C ILE A 44 -5.25 5.33 -11.02
N LEU A 45 -4.81 4.55 -12.02
CA LEU A 45 -3.51 3.89 -12.02
C LEU A 45 -2.36 4.91 -11.96
N HIS A 46 -2.41 5.96 -12.78
CA HIS A 46 -1.40 7.01 -12.75
C HIS A 46 -1.32 7.70 -11.39
N GLN A 47 -2.47 8.01 -10.78
CA GLN A 47 -2.51 8.63 -9.45
C GLN A 47 -1.94 7.71 -8.35
N LEU A 48 -2.19 6.41 -8.44
CA LEU A 48 -1.59 5.44 -7.53
C LEU A 48 -0.08 5.31 -7.74
N GLU A 49 0.40 5.28 -8.98
CA GLU A 49 1.83 5.25 -9.29
C GLU A 49 2.55 6.47 -8.69
N LEU A 50 1.94 7.66 -8.76
CA LEU A 50 2.48 8.88 -8.17
C LEU A 50 2.50 8.86 -6.63
N SER A 51 1.50 8.24 -6.00
CA SER A 51 1.31 8.33 -4.55
C SER A 51 1.94 7.15 -3.79
N TYR A 52 2.10 6.01 -4.45
CA TYR A 52 2.48 4.72 -3.84
C TYR A 52 3.50 3.92 -4.68
N GLY A 53 4.02 4.46 -5.78
CA GLY A 53 4.96 3.75 -6.66
C GLY A 53 6.35 3.46 -6.05
N ASP A 54 6.67 4.10 -4.92
CA ASP A 54 7.85 3.80 -4.10
C ASP A 54 7.64 2.57 -3.20
N GLN A 55 6.39 2.23 -2.90
CA GLN A 55 5.99 1.17 -1.96
C GLN A 55 5.41 -0.06 -2.64
N PHE A 56 4.78 0.11 -3.81
CA PHE A 56 4.15 -0.98 -4.56
C PHE A 56 4.53 -0.92 -6.03
N THR A 57 4.68 -2.10 -6.62
CA THR A 57 4.87 -2.23 -8.06
C THR A 57 3.60 -1.85 -8.81
N LYS A 58 3.75 -1.40 -10.06
CA LYS A 58 2.61 -1.15 -10.95
C LYS A 58 1.60 -2.31 -10.96
N LYS A 59 2.10 -3.55 -11.04
CA LYS A 59 1.26 -4.75 -11.05
C LYS A 59 0.42 -4.88 -9.77
N GLU A 60 1.02 -4.66 -8.59
CA GLU A 60 0.28 -4.65 -7.33
C GLU A 60 -0.79 -3.56 -7.31
N LEU A 61 -0.48 -2.36 -7.81
CA LEU A 61 -1.44 -1.26 -7.93
C LEU A 61 -2.62 -1.62 -8.85
N GLU A 62 -2.37 -2.24 -10.00
CA GLU A 62 -3.42 -2.75 -10.89
C GLU A 62 -4.30 -3.79 -10.21
N ASP A 63 -3.69 -4.71 -9.44
CA ASP A 63 -4.42 -5.74 -8.70
C ASP A 63 -5.28 -5.13 -7.60
N PHE A 64 -4.81 -4.10 -6.89
CA PHE A 64 -5.63 -3.36 -5.94
C PHE A 64 -6.81 -2.65 -6.59
N ILE A 65 -6.64 -2.05 -7.78
CA ILE A 65 -7.75 -1.42 -8.51
C ILE A 65 -8.79 -2.45 -8.93
N LYS A 66 -8.37 -3.65 -9.34
CA LYS A 66 -9.29 -4.73 -9.75
C LYS A 66 -10.07 -5.33 -8.57
N GLN A 67 -9.48 -5.33 -7.38
CA GLN A 67 -10.08 -5.90 -6.16
C GLN A 67 -10.99 -4.94 -5.39
N ALA A 68 -10.85 -3.63 -5.60
CA ALA A 68 -11.67 -2.59 -4.95
C ALA A 68 -13.04 -2.43 -5.60
#